data_AF-A0A2Z2K9L5-F1
#
_entry.id   AF-A0A2Z2K9L5-F1
#
_cell.length_a   1.000
_cell.length_b   1.000
_cell.length_c   1.000
_cell.angle_alpha   90.00
_cell.angle_beta   90.00
_cell.angle_gamma   90.00
#
_symmetry.space_group_name_H-M   'P 1'
#
loop_
_entity.id
_entity.type
_entity.pdbx_description
1 polymer ?
#
loop_
_entity_poly.entity_id
_entity_poly.type
_entity_poly.pdbx_seq_one_letter_code
_entity_poly.pdbx_strand_id
1 'polypeptide(L)'
;MMNSASGKHIFAQEPIVLKNPMNGYRKWYYGLIPVSCIAFMIIGGLGFGLFIGFIIGWALAYMIVNGIAGVRLLKLNFANHPMSALITNEQLYGRLSTFAHPDFTVEKGQGRVRFVFKNKTVHTIWIDEKKQTYSVISKFKKKSMITNRHNSGIKEYIHAYNANPFVQNAINSATLSFKKQEGTILQKA
;
A
#
# COMPACT_ATOMS: atom_id res chain seq x y z
N MET A 1 24.19 25.77 -38.23
CA MET A 1 24.57 25.76 -36.80
C MET A 1 23.35 25.33 -35.98
N MET A 2 23.59 24.47 -35.00
CA MET A 2 22.62 23.82 -34.11
C MET A 2 21.82 24.84 -33.28
N ASN A 3 20.56 24.54 -32.97
CA ASN A 3 20.23 23.99 -31.65
C ASN A 3 18.77 23.52 -31.60
N SER A 4 18.64 22.19 -31.53
CA SER A 4 17.42 21.47 -31.18
C SER A 4 17.13 21.72 -29.70
N ALA A 5 16.09 22.51 -29.41
CA ALA A 5 15.52 22.59 -28.07
C ALA A 5 14.70 21.31 -27.85
N SER A 6 15.37 20.28 -27.31
CA SER A 6 14.73 19.07 -26.79
C SER A 6 13.82 19.46 -25.62
N GLY A 7 12.55 19.67 -25.92
CA GLY A 7 11.49 19.80 -24.93
C GLY A 7 11.35 18.49 -24.18
N LYS A 8 12.05 18.36 -23.05
CA LYS A 8 11.70 17.37 -22.02
C LYS A 8 10.31 17.74 -21.51
N HIS A 9 9.28 17.09 -22.05
CA HIS A 9 7.98 17.01 -21.40
C HIS A 9 8.15 16.27 -20.08
N ILE A 10 8.51 17.01 -19.03
CA ILE A 10 8.36 16.56 -17.66
C ILE A 10 6.84 16.56 -17.43
N PHE A 11 6.21 15.41 -17.65
CA PHE A 11 4.85 15.19 -17.15
C PHE A 11 4.90 15.40 -15.64
N ALA A 12 4.47 16.57 -15.18
CA ALA A 12 4.32 16.87 -13.77
C ALA A 12 3.23 15.96 -13.22
N GLN A 13 3.62 14.78 -12.73
CA GLN A 13 2.72 13.87 -12.07
C GLN A 13 2.21 14.54 -10.80
N GLU A 14 0.88 14.69 -10.69
CA GLU A 14 0.27 15.31 -9.53
C GLU A 14 0.55 14.52 -8.25
N PRO A 15 0.74 15.19 -7.11
CA PRO A 15 0.90 14.50 -5.83
C PRO A 15 -0.34 13.67 -5.51
N ILE A 16 -0.14 12.46 -5.03
CA ILE A 16 -1.20 11.49 -4.74
C ILE A 16 -1.94 11.93 -3.48
N VAL A 17 -3.22 12.26 -3.63
CA VAL A 17 -4.10 12.53 -2.49
C VAL A 17 -4.50 11.21 -1.83
N LEU A 18 -4.27 11.08 -0.53
CA LEU A 18 -4.61 9.86 0.20
C LEU A 18 -6.12 9.74 0.40
N LYS A 19 -6.75 8.81 -0.31
CA LYS A 19 -8.13 8.42 -0.04
C LYS A 19 -8.18 7.46 1.15
N ASN A 20 -9.15 7.65 2.05
CA ASN A 20 -9.36 6.74 3.18
C ASN A 20 -10.40 5.65 2.83
N PRO A 21 -9.99 4.43 2.42
CA PRO A 21 -10.93 3.33 2.15
C PRO A 21 -11.67 2.83 3.40
N MET A 22 -11.23 3.22 4.61
CA MET A 22 -11.86 2.83 5.87
C MET A 22 -12.99 3.77 6.31
N ASN A 23 -13.28 4.85 5.58
CA ASN A 23 -14.29 5.83 6.01
C ASN A 23 -15.70 5.21 6.17
N GLY A 24 -16.05 4.19 5.37
CA GLY A 24 -17.31 3.45 5.51
C GLY A 24 -17.45 2.69 6.83
N TYR A 25 -16.33 2.34 7.47
CA TYR A 25 -16.31 1.63 8.74
C TYR A 25 -16.49 2.56 9.95
N ARG A 26 -16.51 3.87 9.73
CA ARG A 26 -16.80 4.86 10.78
C ARG A 26 -18.18 4.64 11.41
N LYS A 27 -19.15 4.14 10.64
CA LYS A 27 -20.49 3.78 11.14
C LYS A 27 -20.45 2.66 12.18
N TRP A 28 -19.57 1.68 12.00
CA TRP A 28 -19.39 0.58 12.96
C TRP A 28 -18.85 1.09 14.29
N TYR A 29 -17.95 2.08 14.22
CA TYR A 29 -17.41 2.73 15.40
C TYR A 29 -18.50 3.41 16.24
N TYR A 30 -19.40 4.15 15.58
CA TYR A 30 -20.51 4.82 16.25
C TYR A 30 -21.67 3.89 16.63
N GLY A 31 -21.79 2.71 16.01
CA GLY A 31 -22.82 1.72 16.36
C GLY A 31 -22.44 0.85 17.56
N LEU A 32 -21.16 0.48 17.71
CA LEU A 32 -20.71 -0.42 18.78
C LEU A 32 -20.74 0.21 20.16
N ILE A 33 -20.47 1.52 20.25
CA ILE A 33 -20.47 2.26 21.52
C ILE A 33 -21.87 2.25 22.18
N PRO A 34 -22.96 2.69 21.53
CA PRO A 34 -24.29 2.68 22.15
C PRO A 34 -24.78 1.26 22.46
N VAL A 35 -24.49 0.27 21.61
CA VAL A 35 -24.83 -1.14 21.87
C VAL A 35 -24.14 -1.63 23.14
N SER A 36 -22.86 -1.32 23.33
CA SER A 36 -22.12 -1.67 24.54
C SER A 36 -22.66 -0.94 25.77
N CYS A 37 -22.93 0.37 25.67
CA CYS A 37 -23.56 1.14 26.74
C CYS A 37 -24.90 0.53 27.19
N ILE A 38 -25.76 0.15 26.24
CA ILE A 38 -27.06 -0.49 26.56
C ILE A 38 -26.86 -1.84 27.24
N ALA A 39 -25.96 -2.68 26.72
CA ALA A 39 -25.68 -3.99 27.30
C ALA A 39 -25.16 -3.89 28.75
N PHE A 40 -24.24 -2.97 29.02
CA PHE A 40 -23.68 -2.79 30.36
C PHE A 40 -24.60 -2.01 31.31
N MET A 41 -25.50 -1.15 30.81
CA MET A 41 -26.56 -0.55 31.63
C MET A 41 -27.51 -1.59 32.24
N ILE A 42 -27.85 -2.64 31.49
CA ILE A 42 -28.74 -3.71 31.96
C ILE A 42 -28.10 -4.47 33.14
N ILE A 43 -26.78 -4.61 33.14
CA ILE A 43 -26.04 -5.39 34.15
C ILE A 43 -25.64 -4.53 35.36
N GLY A 44 -25.18 -3.30 35.12
CA GLY A 44 -24.53 -2.44 36.13
C GLY A 44 -25.30 -1.16 36.49
N GLY A 45 -26.51 -0.97 35.97
CA GLY A 45 -27.32 0.23 36.18
C GLY A 45 -26.86 1.44 35.37
N LEU A 46 -27.63 2.54 35.47
CA LEU A 46 -27.50 3.72 34.60
C LEU A 46 -26.13 4.42 34.72
N GLY A 47 -25.53 4.47 35.90
CA GLY A 47 -24.25 5.16 36.12
C GLY A 47 -23.03 4.31 35.72
N PHE A 48 -22.76 3.27 36.51
CA PHE A 48 -21.59 2.41 36.33
C PHE A 48 -21.61 1.65 35.00
N GLY A 49 -22.78 1.15 34.58
CA GLY A 49 -22.97 0.46 33.31
C GLY A 49 -22.68 1.33 32.09
N LEU A 50 -23.12 2.60 32.07
CA LEU A 50 -22.81 3.53 30.98
C LEU A 50 -21.31 3.80 30.86
N PHE A 51 -20.64 4.04 32.00
CA PHE A 51 -19.21 4.36 32.02
C PHE A 51 -18.36 3.19 31.48
N ILE A 52 -18.61 1.99 32.00
CA ILE A 52 -17.88 0.79 31.57
C ILE A 52 -18.23 0.42 30.12
N GLY A 53 -19.51 0.48 29.75
CA GLY A 53 -19.96 0.21 28.38
C GLY A 53 -19.36 1.18 27.36
N PHE A 54 -19.18 2.45 27.71
CA PHE A 54 -18.51 3.41 26.83
C PHE A 54 -17.05 3.03 26.58
N ILE A 55 -16.29 2.73 27.63
CA ILE A 55 -14.87 2.36 27.54
C ILE A 55 -14.71 1.06 26.73
N ILE A 56 -15.49 0.04 27.04
CA ILE A 56 -15.44 -1.26 26.37
C ILE A 56 -15.88 -1.12 24.91
N GLY A 57 -16.99 -0.43 24.64
CA GLY A 57 -17.48 -0.19 23.29
C GLY A 57 -16.47 0.55 22.43
N TRP A 58 -15.82 1.58 22.98
CA TRP A 58 -14.75 2.32 22.32
C TRP A 58 -13.54 1.44 21.99
N ALA A 59 -13.07 0.65 22.97
CA ALA A 59 -11.95 -0.27 22.79
C ALA A 59 -12.25 -1.36 21.77
N LEU A 60 -13.45 -1.96 21.83
CA LEU A 60 -13.89 -3.01 20.91
C LEU A 60 -14.02 -2.46 19.48
N ALA A 61 -14.62 -1.28 19.32
CA ALA A 61 -14.70 -0.59 18.05
C ALA A 61 -13.31 -0.29 17.47
N TYR A 62 -12.38 0.17 18.30
CA TYR A 62 -11.00 0.41 17.90
C TYR A 62 -10.31 -0.88 17.41
N MET A 63 -10.45 -1.98 18.15
CA MET A 63 -9.86 -3.28 17.78
C MET A 63 -10.45 -3.83 16.48
N ILE A 64 -11.78 -3.80 16.32
CA ILE A 64 -12.46 -4.32 15.13
C ILE A 64 -12.00 -3.57 13.87
N VAL A 65 -12.00 -2.24 13.89
CA VAL A 65 -11.64 -1.45 12.71
C VAL A 65 -10.15 -1.64 12.36
N ASN A 66 -9.25 -1.71 13.35
CA ASN A 66 -7.84 -2.01 13.12
C ASN A 66 -7.64 -3.45 12.60
N GLY A 67 -8.39 -4.42 13.12
CA GLY A 67 -8.37 -5.81 12.66
C GLY A 67 -8.79 -5.93 11.20
N ILE A 68 -9.90 -5.29 10.81
CA ILE A 68 -10.37 -5.25 9.41
C ILE A 68 -9.32 -4.61 8.49
N ALA A 69 -8.72 -3.49 8.90
CA ALA A 69 -7.66 -2.86 8.13
C ALA A 69 -6.42 -3.76 7.99
N GLY A 70 -6.03 -4.46 9.06
CA GLY A 70 -4.95 -5.44 9.04
C GLY A 70 -5.22 -6.59 8.08
N VAL A 71 -6.41 -7.21 8.12
CA VAL A 71 -6.81 -8.28 7.19
C VAL A 71 -6.80 -7.79 5.74
N ARG A 72 -7.30 -6.58 5.48
CA ARG A 72 -7.28 -5.99 4.13
C ARG A 72 -5.86 -5.69 3.65
N LEU A 73 -4.97 -5.23 4.53
CA LEU A 73 -3.56 -5.03 4.23
C LEU A 73 -2.86 -6.37 3.92
N LEU A 74 -3.13 -7.42 4.70
CA LEU A 74 -2.60 -8.76 4.41
C LEU A 74 -3.09 -9.26 3.06
N LYS A 75 -4.39 -9.13 2.77
CA LYS A 75 -4.95 -9.50 1.47
C LYS A 75 -4.30 -8.74 0.31
N LEU A 76 -4.00 -7.45 0.50
CA LEU A 76 -3.28 -6.64 -0.49
C LEU A 76 -1.83 -7.12 -0.67
N ASN A 77 -1.14 -7.41 0.44
CA ASN A 77 0.26 -7.84 0.43
C ASN A 77 0.46 -9.25 -0.15
N PHE A 78 -0.52 -10.14 0.02
CA PHE A 78 -0.49 -11.52 -0.50
C PHE A 78 -1.21 -11.68 -1.84
N ALA A 79 -1.66 -10.58 -2.46
CA ALA A 79 -2.21 -10.63 -3.80
C ALA A 79 -1.07 -10.95 -4.79
N ASN A 80 -1.20 -12.08 -5.48
CA ASN A 80 -0.30 -12.45 -6.57
C ASN A 80 -0.85 -11.87 -7.88
N HIS A 81 0.02 -11.18 -8.60
CA HIS A 81 -0.27 -10.56 -9.87
C HIS A 81 0.56 -11.24 -10.97
N PRO A 82 -0.03 -11.58 -12.12
CA PRO A 82 0.72 -12.17 -13.22
C PRO A 82 1.70 -11.15 -13.80
N MET A 83 2.93 -11.59 -14.11
CA MET A 83 3.90 -10.78 -14.84
C MET A 83 3.85 -11.09 -16.33
N SER A 84 3.94 -10.07 -17.18
CA SER A 84 3.94 -10.26 -18.63
C SER A 84 5.22 -10.95 -19.16
N ALA A 85 6.32 -10.88 -18.42
CA ALA A 85 7.60 -11.50 -18.73
C ALA A 85 8.30 -11.93 -17.44
N LEU A 86 9.17 -12.93 -17.53
CA LEU A 86 10.08 -13.27 -16.44
C LEU A 86 11.20 -12.23 -16.40
N ILE A 87 11.36 -11.53 -15.28
CA ILE A 87 12.40 -10.51 -15.11
C ILE A 87 13.08 -10.70 -13.76
N THR A 88 14.41 -10.57 -13.72
CA THR A 88 15.14 -10.63 -12.46
C THR A 88 14.96 -9.34 -11.65
N ASN A 89 15.19 -9.39 -10.34
CA ASN A 89 15.13 -8.19 -9.49
C ASN A 89 16.08 -7.06 -9.96
N GLU A 90 17.21 -7.42 -10.58
CA GLU A 90 18.21 -6.45 -11.06
C GLU A 90 17.77 -5.76 -12.34
N GLN A 91 17.23 -6.54 -13.29
CA GLN A 91 16.64 -6.01 -14.51
C GLN A 91 15.41 -5.14 -14.18
N LEU A 92 14.59 -5.58 -13.22
CA LEU A 92 13.45 -4.81 -12.75
C LEU A 92 13.90 -3.50 -12.09
N TYR A 93 14.94 -3.53 -11.25
CA TYR A 93 15.50 -2.32 -10.65
C TYR A 93 16.03 -1.36 -11.71
N GLY A 94 16.78 -1.84 -12.70
CA GLY A 94 17.35 -1.00 -13.76
C GLY A 94 16.29 -0.26 -14.58
N ARG A 95 15.09 -0.85 -14.72
CA ARG A 95 13.94 -0.17 -15.34
C ARG A 95 13.29 0.83 -14.40
N LEU A 96 13.00 0.38 -13.18
CA LEU A 96 12.23 1.16 -12.22
C LEU A 96 13.04 2.29 -11.58
N SER A 97 14.36 2.25 -11.60
CA SER A 97 15.22 3.35 -11.12
C SER A 97 14.99 4.65 -11.90
N THR A 98 14.51 4.56 -13.14
CA THR A 98 14.12 5.71 -13.97
C THR A 98 12.71 6.22 -13.69
N PHE A 99 11.93 5.53 -12.86
CA PHE A 99 10.60 5.95 -12.47
C PHE A 99 10.67 7.22 -11.61
N ALA A 100 10.21 8.33 -12.17
CA ALA A 100 10.17 9.61 -11.51
C ALA A 100 8.72 9.97 -11.15
N HIS A 101 8.40 9.99 -9.86
CA HIS A 101 7.15 10.48 -9.31
C HIS A 101 7.45 11.23 -8.00
N PRO A 102 6.87 12.41 -7.72
CA PRO A 102 7.23 13.22 -6.54
C PRO A 102 7.04 12.49 -5.20
N ASP A 103 6.01 11.67 -5.10
CA ASP A 103 5.73 10.88 -3.89
C ASP A 103 6.48 9.54 -3.78
N PHE A 104 7.23 9.12 -4.80
CA PHE A 104 7.90 7.82 -4.80
C PHE A 104 9.41 7.94 -4.91
N THR A 105 10.11 7.03 -4.24
CA THR A 105 11.54 6.83 -4.41
C THR A 105 11.80 5.34 -4.59
N VAL A 106 12.55 4.96 -5.62
CA VAL A 106 12.89 3.57 -5.90
C VAL A 106 14.26 3.26 -5.32
N GLU A 107 14.32 2.26 -4.44
CA GLU A 107 15.52 1.84 -3.72
C GLU A 107 15.83 0.36 -4.01
N LYS A 108 17.13 0.01 -4.03
CA LYS A 108 17.58 -1.39 -4.02
C LYS A 108 17.67 -1.85 -2.57
N GLY A 109 16.68 -2.62 -2.11
CA GLY A 109 16.74 -3.35 -0.85
C GLY A 109 17.53 -4.65 -1.01
N GLN A 110 17.87 -5.33 0.09
CA GLN A 110 18.55 -6.64 0.14
C GLN A 110 18.12 -7.61 -0.99
N GLY A 111 18.76 -7.52 -2.16
CA GLY A 111 18.41 -8.27 -3.37
C GLY A 111 17.03 -7.99 -4.01
N ARG A 112 16.30 -6.93 -3.61
CA ARG A 112 14.91 -6.69 -4.07
C ARG A 112 14.62 -5.22 -4.36
N VAL A 113 13.67 -4.98 -5.23
CA VAL A 113 13.21 -3.62 -5.55
C VAL A 113 12.20 -3.14 -4.50
N ARG A 114 12.41 -1.91 -4.02
CA ARG A 114 11.54 -1.26 -3.04
C ARG A 114 11.06 0.09 -3.57
N PHE A 115 9.77 0.35 -3.44
CA PHE A 115 9.22 1.71 -3.58
C PHE A 115 9.00 2.31 -2.20
N VAL A 116 9.54 3.49 -1.96
CA VAL A 116 9.26 4.29 -0.79
C VAL A 116 8.21 5.32 -1.15
N PHE A 117 7.06 5.28 -0.50
CA PHE A 117 5.96 6.21 -0.75
C PHE A 117 5.85 7.25 0.37
N LYS A 118 5.90 8.54 0.00
CA LYS A 118 5.85 9.71 0.90
C LYS A 118 6.80 9.63 2.10
N ASN A 119 7.93 8.92 1.94
CA ASN A 119 8.87 8.56 3.01
C ASN A 119 8.22 7.88 4.25
N LYS A 120 7.02 7.31 4.08
CA LYS A 120 6.24 6.72 5.18
C LYS A 120 6.19 5.21 5.07
N THR A 121 5.81 4.70 3.91
CA THR A 121 5.69 3.27 3.62
C THR A 121 6.74 2.81 2.64
N VAL A 122 7.12 1.54 2.76
CA VAL A 122 8.01 0.81 1.88
C VAL A 122 7.20 -0.33 1.27
N HIS A 123 7.18 -0.40 -0.05
CA HIS A 123 6.51 -1.41 -0.84
C HIS A 123 7.58 -2.28 -1.48
N THR A 124 7.81 -3.45 -0.90
CA THR A 124 8.83 -4.40 -1.38
C THR A 124 8.20 -5.33 -2.40
N ILE A 125 8.83 -5.46 -3.55
CA ILE A 125 8.39 -6.37 -4.60
C ILE A 125 8.97 -7.75 -4.36
N TRP A 126 8.10 -8.75 -4.38
CA TRP A 126 8.46 -10.15 -4.28
C TRP A 126 8.08 -10.82 -5.58
N ILE A 127 9.07 -11.36 -6.27
CA ILE A 127 8.88 -12.08 -7.54
C ILE A 127 8.91 -13.57 -7.23
N ASP A 128 7.88 -14.29 -7.68
CA ASP A 128 7.87 -15.75 -7.76
C ASP A 128 8.14 -16.15 -9.21
N GLU A 129 9.41 -16.49 -9.48
CA GLU A 129 9.88 -16.86 -10.81
C GLU A 129 9.21 -18.15 -11.31
N LYS A 130 8.91 -19.10 -10.42
CA LYS A 130 8.30 -20.39 -10.80
C LYS A 130 6.88 -20.21 -11.31
N LYS A 131 6.14 -19.29 -10.70
CA LYS A 131 4.75 -19.00 -11.07
C LYS A 131 4.62 -17.82 -12.03
N GLN A 132 5.73 -17.14 -12.35
CA GLN A 132 5.73 -15.90 -13.12
C GLN A 132 4.75 -14.86 -12.54
N THR A 133 4.77 -14.72 -11.21
CA THR A 133 3.90 -13.78 -10.49
C THR A 133 4.70 -12.87 -9.58
N TYR A 134 4.06 -11.79 -9.13
CA TYR A 134 4.62 -10.91 -8.12
C TYR A 134 3.60 -10.52 -7.05
N SER A 135 4.11 -10.22 -5.87
CA SER A 135 3.35 -9.62 -4.78
C SER A 135 4.07 -8.38 -4.27
N VAL A 136 3.31 -7.45 -3.68
CA VAL A 136 3.81 -6.17 -3.19
C VAL A 136 3.57 -6.11 -1.69
N ILE A 137 4.62 -6.35 -0.91
CA ILE A 137 4.52 -6.27 0.55
C ILE A 137 4.74 -4.84 0.99
N SER A 138 3.66 -4.20 1.43
CA SER A 138 3.63 -2.84 1.96
C SER A 138 3.83 -2.85 3.46
N LYS A 139 4.81 -2.06 3.95
CA LYS A 139 5.07 -1.87 5.38
C LYS A 139 5.40 -0.43 5.74
N PHE A 140 5.09 0.02 6.95
CA PHE A 140 5.63 1.29 7.45
C PHE A 140 7.15 1.24 7.68
N LYS A 141 7.82 2.36 7.44
CA LYS A 141 9.18 2.59 7.97
C LYS A 141 9.13 2.60 9.51
N LYS A 142 10.20 2.14 10.17
CA LYS A 142 10.29 2.05 11.64
C LYS A 142 9.91 3.37 12.33
N LYS A 143 10.44 4.50 11.84
CA LYS A 143 10.11 5.85 12.37
C LYS A 143 8.61 6.16 12.23
N SER A 144 8.03 5.88 11.05
CA SER A 144 6.61 6.09 10.77
C SER A 144 5.70 5.19 11.61
N MET A 145 6.12 3.96 11.89
CA MET A 145 5.40 3.03 12.76
C MET A 145 5.30 3.59 14.19
N ILE A 146 6.40 4.14 14.72
CA ILE A 146 6.44 4.76 16.05
C ILE A 146 5.53 5.99 16.12
N THR A 147 5.62 6.88 15.14
CA THR A 147 4.80 8.11 15.10
C THR A 147 3.31 7.83 14.84
N ASN A 148 2.98 6.67 14.28
CA ASN A 148 1.61 6.27 13.94
C ASN A 148 1.10 5.07 14.75
N ARG A 149 1.59 4.90 15.99
CA ARG A 149 1.21 3.79 16.88
C ARG A 149 -0.30 3.69 17.14
N HIS A 150 -1.02 4.81 17.12
CA HIS A 150 -2.48 4.84 17.17
C HIS A 150 -3.05 4.68 15.76
N ASN A 151 -3.89 3.67 15.57
CA ASN A 151 -4.47 3.28 14.29
C ASN A 151 -3.42 2.92 13.21
N SER A 152 -2.33 2.27 13.62
CA SER A 152 -1.22 1.90 12.72
C SER A 152 -1.72 1.07 11.54
N GLY A 153 -2.53 0.03 11.77
CA GLY A 153 -3.06 -0.83 10.71
C GLY A 153 -3.92 -0.07 9.69
N ILE A 154 -4.77 0.85 10.16
CA ILE A 154 -5.60 1.70 9.28
C ILE A 154 -4.72 2.61 8.42
N LYS A 155 -3.76 3.31 9.04
CA LYS A 155 -2.90 4.24 8.32
C LYS A 155 -2.00 3.51 7.32
N GLU A 156 -1.46 2.36 7.71
CA GLU A 156 -0.62 1.53 6.84
C GLU A 156 -1.42 1.05 5.64
N TYR A 157 -2.65 0.57 5.87
CA TYR A 157 -3.57 0.19 4.81
C TYR A 157 -3.94 1.35 3.89
N ILE A 158 -4.19 2.57 4.42
CA ILE A 158 -4.45 3.76 3.60
C ILE A 158 -3.27 4.02 2.65
N HIS A 159 -2.04 4.04 3.17
CA HIS A 159 -0.86 4.27 2.36
C HIS A 159 -0.65 3.16 1.32
N ALA A 160 -0.81 1.89 1.71
CA ALA A 160 -0.71 0.75 0.81
C ALA A 160 -1.77 0.78 -0.30
N TYR A 161 -3.04 1.04 0.06
CA TYR A 161 -4.14 1.11 -0.89
C TYR A 161 -3.93 2.17 -1.97
N ASN A 162 -3.44 3.35 -1.61
CA ASN A 162 -3.22 4.43 -2.57
C ASN A 162 -1.94 4.23 -3.39
N ALA A 163 -0.89 3.62 -2.83
CA ALA A 163 0.37 3.40 -3.53
C ALA A 163 0.34 2.21 -4.50
N ASN A 164 -0.40 1.15 -4.14
CA ASN A 164 -0.35 -0.13 -4.84
C ASN A 164 -0.69 -0.05 -6.35
N PRO A 165 -1.72 0.70 -6.80
CA PRO A 165 -2.00 0.84 -8.23
C PRO A 165 -0.83 1.43 -9.04
N PHE A 166 -0.12 2.40 -8.47
CA PHE A 166 1.04 3.02 -9.11
C PHE A 166 2.22 2.05 -9.20
N VAL A 167 2.49 1.34 -8.11
CA VAL A 167 3.55 0.32 -8.07
C VAL A 167 3.26 -0.81 -9.06
N GLN A 168 2.02 -1.31 -9.10
CA GLN A 168 1.59 -2.34 -10.07
C GLN A 168 1.72 -1.85 -11.50
N ASN A 169 1.25 -0.64 -11.81
CA ASN A 169 1.37 -0.06 -13.14
C ASN A 169 2.83 0.10 -13.57
N ALA A 170 3.71 0.51 -12.68
CA ALA A 170 5.14 0.62 -12.96
C ALA A 170 5.77 -0.75 -13.27
N ILE A 171 5.47 -1.78 -12.48
CA ILE A 171 5.96 -3.15 -12.69
C ILE A 171 5.42 -3.73 -14.01
N ASN A 172 4.12 -3.59 -14.26
CA ASN A 172 3.48 -4.09 -15.48
C ASN A 172 4.07 -3.39 -16.72
N SER A 173 4.29 -2.08 -16.65
CA SER A 173 4.94 -1.33 -17.74
C SER A 173 6.39 -1.78 -17.97
N ALA A 174 7.14 -2.05 -16.89
CA ALA A 174 8.51 -2.54 -16.98
C ALA A 174 8.59 -3.94 -17.60
N THR A 175 7.73 -4.87 -17.16
CA THR A 175 7.69 -6.26 -17.67
C THR A 175 7.19 -6.34 -19.10
N LEU A 176 6.20 -5.53 -19.49
CA LEU A 176 5.74 -5.43 -20.88
C LEU A 176 6.84 -4.88 -21.80
N SER A 177 7.55 -3.84 -21.36
CA SER A 177 8.66 -3.25 -22.12
C SER A 177 9.79 -4.26 -22.30
N PHE A 178 10.06 -5.08 -21.29
CA PHE A 178 11.04 -6.16 -21.36
C PHE A 178 10.64 -7.23 -22.40
N LYS A 179 9.40 -7.73 -22.35
CA LYS A 179 8.86 -8.69 -23.34
C LYS A 179 9.01 -8.21 -24.78
N LYS A 180 8.68 -6.93 -25.03
CA LYS A 180 8.77 -6.33 -26.37
C LYS A 180 10.21 -6.29 -26.88
N GLN A 181 11.16 -5.99 -26.01
CA GLN A 181 12.58 -5.97 -26.39
C GLN A 181 13.11 -7.37 -26.70
N GLU A 182 12.76 -8.39 -25.90
CA GLU A 182 13.13 -9.78 -26.21
C GLU A 182 12.55 -10.24 -27.55
N GLY A 183 11.28 -9.97 -27.82
CA GLY A 183 10.65 -10.31 -29.10
C GLY A 183 11.30 -9.62 -30.30
N THR A 184 11.79 -8.38 -30.12
CA THR A 184 12.47 -7.63 -31.19
C THR A 184 13.87 -8.17 -31.46
N ILE A 185 14.58 -8.63 -30.43
CA ILE A 185 15.92 -9.24 -30.58
C ILE A 185 15.80 -10.59 -31.30
N LEU A 186 14.80 -11.40 -30.95
CA LEU A 186 14.56 -12.71 -31.56
C LEU A 186 14.09 -12.65 -33.02
N GLN A 187 13.49 -11.53 -33.46
CA GLN A 187 13.12 -11.31 -34.87
C GLN A 187 14.28 -10.82 -35.75
N LYS A 188 15.38 -10.36 -35.14
CA LYS A 188 16.57 -9.83 -35.84
C LYS A 188 17.74 -10.82 -35.87
N ALA A 189 17.65 -11.92 -35.12
CA ALA A 189 18.60 -13.03 -35.11
C ALA A 189 18.14 -14.11 -36.09
#